data_AF-A0A972ES16-F1
#
_entry.id   AF-A0A972ES16-F1
#
_cell.length_a   1.000
_cell.length_b   1.000
_cell.length_c   1.000
_cell.angle_alpha   90.00
_cell.angle_beta   90.00
_cell.angle_gamma   90.00
#
_symmetry.space_group_name_H-M   'P 1'
#
loop_
_entity.id
_entity.type
_entity.pdbx_description
1 polymer ?
#
loop_
_entity_poly.entity_id
_entity_poly.type
_entity_poly.pdbx_seq_one_letter_code
_entity_poly.pdbx_strand_id
1 'polypeptide(L)'
;MEEKHSGSTTIAPTVLNTIARLTCLGTPGVTAMAPAFTVAARTSRTDTEGVKIVVKDSIIYVDVYVVINGAENVRVVAEAVQQRVTRAISEMVGMEVASVDVHVTDVELEA
;
A
#
# COMPACT_ATOMS: atom_id res chain seq x y z
N MET A 1 -14.45 -9.38 36.43
CA MET A 1 -14.82 -8.58 35.25
C MET A 1 -13.52 -7.98 34.76
N GLU A 2 -12.99 -8.50 33.65
CA GLU A 2 -11.75 -7.99 33.05
C GLU A 2 -12.06 -6.63 32.41
N GLU A 3 -11.54 -5.56 33.00
CA GLU A 3 -11.58 -4.24 32.39
C GLU A 3 -10.61 -4.22 31.22
N LYS A 4 -11.15 -4.44 30.02
CA LYS A 4 -10.43 -4.24 28.76
C LYS A 4 -10.11 -2.75 28.64
N HIS A 5 -8.96 -2.37 29.17
CA HIS A 5 -8.38 -1.05 29.00
C HIS A 5 -8.35 -0.78 27.50
N SER A 6 -9.20 0.15 27.06
CA SER A 6 -9.24 0.59 25.68
C SER A 6 -8.03 1.49 25.48
N GLY A 7 -6.85 0.88 25.34
CA GLY A 7 -5.65 1.59 24.94
C GLY A 7 -5.91 2.18 23.56
N SER A 8 -5.92 3.50 23.45
CA SER A 8 -6.01 4.17 22.15
C SER A 8 -4.64 4.05 21.48
N THR A 9 -4.49 3.09 20.55
CA THR A 9 -3.28 2.97 19.74
C THR A 9 -3.35 4.00 18.62
N THR A 10 -2.63 5.12 18.77
CA THR A 10 -2.50 6.12 17.72
C THR A 10 -1.34 5.75 16.80
N ILE A 11 -1.64 5.42 15.55
CA ILE A 11 -0.64 5.08 14.54
C ILE A 11 -0.38 6.28 13.66
N ALA A 12 0.89 6.66 13.53
CA ALA A 12 1.28 7.73 12.63
C ALA A 12 0.99 7.32 11.16
N PRO A 13 0.44 8.23 10.32
CA PRO A 13 0.17 7.92 8.91
C PRO A 13 1.41 7.47 8.12
N THR A 14 2.59 7.92 8.54
CA THR A 14 3.88 7.51 7.97
C THR A 14 4.16 6.02 8.17
N VAL A 15 3.73 5.43 9.29
CA VAL A 15 3.92 3.99 9.58
C VAL A 15 3.06 3.15 8.64
N LEU A 16 1.82 3.57 8.37
CA LEU A 16 0.95 2.90 7.41
C LEU A 16 1.57 2.89 6.01
N ASN A 17 2.17 4.01 5.60
CA ASN A 17 2.86 4.11 4.32
C ASN A 17 4.02 3.11 4.23
N THR A 18 4.87 3.07 5.26
CA THR A 18 6.00 2.14 5.33
C THR A 18 5.55 0.68 5.28
N ILE A 19 4.50 0.31 6.02
CA ILE A 19 3.96 -1.06 6.03
C ILE A 19 3.48 -1.45 4.63
N ALA A 20 2.64 -0.62 4.01
CA ALA A 20 2.12 -0.88 2.68
C ALA A 20 3.25 -1.00 1.64
N ARG A 21 4.23 -0.08 1.68
CA ARG A 21 5.38 -0.06 0.79
C ARG A 21 6.25 -1.31 0.93
N LEU A 22 6.66 -1.65 2.15
CA LEU A 22 7.49 -2.83 2.39
C LEU A 22 6.76 -4.12 2.02
N THR A 23 5.44 -4.16 2.23
CA THR A 23 4.62 -5.30 1.84
C THR A 23 4.51 -5.44 0.32
N CYS A 24 4.37 -4.33 -0.42
CA CYS A 24 4.39 -4.33 -1.87
C CYS A 24 5.73 -4.83 -2.42
N LEU A 25 6.85 -4.27 -1.94
CA LEU A 25 8.19 -4.67 -2.36
C LEU A 25 8.54 -6.11 -1.98
N GLY A 26 7.96 -6.63 -0.90
CA GLY A 26 8.09 -8.03 -0.49
C GLY A 26 7.13 -8.99 -1.19
N THR A 27 6.39 -8.53 -2.21
CA THR A 27 5.48 -9.39 -2.98
C THR A 27 6.16 -9.84 -4.28
N PRO A 28 6.23 -11.16 -4.54
CA PRO A 28 6.81 -11.67 -5.79
C PRO A 28 6.13 -11.05 -7.02
N GLY A 29 6.95 -10.66 -8.01
CA GLY A 29 6.49 -10.02 -9.24
C GLY A 29 6.44 -8.49 -9.19
N VAL A 30 6.61 -7.86 -8.02
CA VAL A 30 6.81 -6.40 -7.91
C VAL A 30 8.30 -6.09 -7.99
N THR A 31 8.73 -5.38 -9.04
CA THR A 31 10.14 -5.01 -9.23
C THR A 31 10.48 -3.71 -8.50
N ALA A 32 9.59 -2.73 -8.59
CA ALA A 32 9.78 -1.42 -7.97
C ALA A 32 8.45 -0.74 -7.63
N MET A 33 8.51 0.34 -6.85
CA MET A 33 7.39 1.26 -6.66
C MET A 33 7.57 2.49 -7.56
N ALA A 34 6.47 2.97 -8.14
CA ALA A 34 6.46 4.14 -9.01
C ALA A 34 5.90 5.36 -8.26
N PRO A 35 6.33 6.59 -8.54
CA PRO A 35 5.74 7.77 -7.91
C PRO A 35 4.26 7.92 -8.29
N ALA A 36 3.40 8.28 -7.33
CA ALA A 36 2.00 8.57 -7.59
C ALA A 36 1.89 9.82 -8.49
N PHE A 37 1.45 9.66 -9.74
CA PHE A 37 1.40 10.74 -10.71
C PHE A 37 0.19 11.67 -10.42
N THR A 38 0.36 12.63 -9.51
CA THR A 38 -0.65 13.67 -9.26
C THR A 38 -0.19 15.01 -9.87
N VAL A 39 -1.14 15.81 -10.38
CA VAL A 39 -0.83 17.14 -10.94
C VAL A 39 -0.18 18.06 -9.88
N ALA A 40 -0.46 17.82 -8.60
CA ALA A 40 0.17 18.49 -7.45
C ALA A 40 1.62 18.07 -7.19
N ALA A 41 2.06 16.88 -7.65
CA ALA A 41 3.45 16.43 -7.53
C ALA A 41 4.43 17.33 -8.30
N ARG A 42 3.94 18.18 -9.19
CA ARG A 42 4.73 19.22 -9.89
C ARG A 42 5.16 20.36 -8.96
N THR A 43 4.50 20.55 -7.81
CA THR A 43 4.69 21.73 -6.94
C THR A 43 5.13 21.36 -5.52
N SER A 44 4.81 20.14 -5.06
CA SER A 44 5.19 19.65 -3.73
C SER A 44 6.21 18.52 -3.85
N ARG A 45 7.40 18.70 -3.27
CA ARG A 45 8.47 17.68 -3.09
C ARG A 45 8.08 16.56 -2.11
N THR A 46 6.79 16.29 -1.95
CA THR A 46 6.31 15.11 -1.25
C THR A 46 6.35 13.96 -2.24
N ASP A 47 7.51 13.32 -2.31
CA ASP A 47 7.68 11.95 -2.79
C ASP A 47 6.73 11.06 -1.98
N THR A 48 5.48 10.92 -2.43
CA THR A 48 4.71 9.74 -2.07
C THR A 48 5.43 8.60 -2.78
N GLU A 49 6.18 7.80 -2.01
CA GLU A 49 7.02 6.65 -2.43
C GLU A 49 6.19 5.52 -3.09
N GLY A 50 5.30 5.87 -4.01
CA GLY A 50 4.33 5.00 -4.66
C GLY A 50 3.18 4.52 -3.80
N VAL A 51 2.98 5.06 -2.60
CA VAL A 51 1.83 4.72 -1.76
C VAL A 51 1.09 5.97 -1.33
N LYS A 52 -0.22 5.98 -1.55
CA LYS A 52 -1.15 6.99 -1.04
C LYS A 52 -2.18 6.30 -0.16
N ILE A 53 -2.35 6.83 1.05
CA ILE A 53 -3.28 6.28 2.05
C ILE A 53 -4.25 7.38 2.45
N VAL A 54 -5.54 7.05 2.42
CA VAL A 54 -6.61 7.91 2.91
C VAL A 54 -7.31 7.19 4.04
N VAL A 55 -7.41 7.84 5.19
CA VAL A 55 -8.14 7.31 6.35
C VAL A 55 -9.40 8.13 6.51
N LYS A 56 -10.56 7.48 6.49
CA LYS A 56 -11.86 8.12 6.68
C LYS A 56 -12.71 7.26 7.62
N ASP A 57 -13.22 7.85 8.70
CA ASP A 57 -14.11 7.16 9.65
C ASP A 57 -13.56 5.81 10.16
N SER A 58 -12.25 5.75 10.44
CA SER A 58 -11.51 4.53 10.84
C SER A 58 -11.37 3.44 9.77
N ILE A 59 -11.78 3.74 8.53
CA ILE A 59 -11.62 2.89 7.35
C ILE A 59 -10.42 3.39 6.55
N ILE A 60 -9.57 2.47 6.11
CA ILE A 60 -8.38 2.76 5.32
C ILE A 60 -8.62 2.45 3.85
N TYR A 61 -8.25 3.39 2.99
CA TYR A 61 -8.18 3.25 1.54
C TYR A 61 -6.71 3.38 1.12
N VAL A 62 -6.21 2.41 0.36
CA VAL A 62 -4.80 2.36 -0.03
C VAL A 62 -4.71 2.35 -1.56
N ASP A 63 -4.04 3.34 -2.12
CA ASP A 63 -3.59 3.35 -3.51
C ASP A 63 -2.09 3.03 -3.55
N VAL A 64 -1.71 2.00 -4.31
CA VAL A 64 -0.30 1.65 -4.54
C VAL A 64 0.05 1.74 -6.02
N TYR A 65 1.23 2.26 -6.31
CA TYR A 65 1.76 2.45 -7.65
C TYR A 65 2.99 1.57 -7.80
N VAL A 66 2.90 0.56 -8.65
CA VAL A 66 3.91 -0.49 -8.77
C VAL A 66 4.39 -0.66 -10.21
N VAL A 67 5.63 -1.09 -10.33
CA VAL A 67 6.24 -1.62 -11.55
C VAL A 67 6.31 -3.13 -11.40
N ILE A 68 5.72 -3.85 -12.35
CA ILE A 68 5.60 -5.32 -12.30
C ILE A 68 6.59 -5.94 -13.28
N ASN A 69 7.15 -7.10 -12.93
CA ASN A 69 7.94 -7.90 -13.85
C ASN A 69 7.02 -8.51 -14.93
N GLY A 70 7.31 -8.25 -16.20
CA GLY A 70 6.52 -8.72 -17.35
C GLY A 70 6.54 -10.23 -17.59
N ALA A 71 7.43 -10.98 -16.91
CA ALA A 71 7.40 -12.44 -16.90
C ALA A 71 6.24 -13.00 -16.04
N GLU A 72 5.66 -12.19 -15.15
CA GLU A 72 4.60 -12.60 -14.23
C GLU A 72 3.22 -12.13 -14.70
N ASN A 73 2.17 -12.84 -14.26
CA ASN A 73 0.80 -12.44 -14.56
C ASN A 73 0.40 -11.25 -13.69
N VAL A 74 0.24 -10.08 -14.32
CA VAL A 74 -0.17 -8.82 -13.66
C VAL A 74 -1.39 -8.99 -12.75
N ARG A 75 -2.39 -9.78 -13.15
CA ARG A 75 -3.59 -10.00 -12.32
C ARG A 75 -3.24 -10.76 -11.03
N VAL A 76 -2.43 -11.81 -11.14
CA VAL A 76 -2.03 -12.64 -10.00
C VAL A 76 -1.17 -11.81 -9.03
N VAL A 77 -0.22 -11.03 -9.56
CA VAL A 77 0.61 -10.13 -8.76
C VAL A 77 -0.25 -9.06 -8.07
N ALA A 78 -1.19 -8.44 -8.78
CA ALA A 78 -2.08 -7.44 -8.20
C ALA A 78 -2.95 -8.02 -7.08
N GLU A 79 -3.57 -9.20 -7.29
CA GLU A 79 -4.35 -9.90 -6.26
C GLU A 79 -3.48 -10.25 -5.04
N ALA A 80 -2.24 -10.71 -5.26
CA ALA A 80 -1.30 -11.00 -4.19
C ALA A 80 -0.94 -9.73 -3.39
N VAL A 81 -0.68 -8.61 -4.07
CA VAL A 81 -0.42 -7.31 -3.41
C VAL A 81 -1.62 -6.89 -2.57
N GLN A 82 -2.83 -6.95 -3.11
CA GLN A 82 -4.06 -6.58 -2.39
C GLN A 82 -4.25 -7.40 -1.11
N GLN A 83 -4.11 -8.72 -1.20
CA GLN A 83 -4.26 -9.61 -0.06
C GLN A 83 -3.17 -9.35 0.99
N ARG A 84 -1.92 -9.22 0.57
CA ARG A 84 -0.78 -9.02 1.49
C ARG A 84 -0.87 -7.68 2.20
N VAL A 85 -1.17 -6.59 1.49
CA VAL A 85 -1.30 -5.25 2.08
C VAL A 85 -2.48 -5.18 3.03
N THR A 86 -3.64 -5.72 2.64
CA THR A 86 -4.83 -5.78 3.50
C THR A 86 -4.53 -6.53 4.79
N ARG A 87 -3.89 -7.70 4.66
CA ARG A 87 -3.50 -8.52 5.82
C ARG A 87 -2.49 -7.81 6.71
N ALA A 88 -1.44 -7.21 6.14
CA ALA A 88 -0.42 -6.51 6.91
C ALA A 88 -1.01 -5.36 7.72
N ILE A 89 -1.89 -4.55 7.12
CA ILE A 89 -2.52 -3.43 7.83
C ILE A 89 -3.51 -3.94 8.88
N SER A 90 -4.36 -4.91 8.55
CA SER A 90 -5.34 -5.45 9.50
C SER A 90 -4.68 -6.15 10.69
N GLU A 91 -3.66 -6.98 10.46
CA GLU A 91 -2.95 -7.70 11.53
C GLU A 91 -2.04 -6.81 12.37
N MET A 92 -1.32 -5.85 11.77
CA MET A 92 -0.37 -5.01 12.51
C MET A 92 -1.03 -3.83 13.23
N VAL A 93 -2.08 -3.27 12.63
CA VAL A 93 -2.69 -1.99 13.06
C VAL A 93 -4.06 -2.22 13.70
N GLY A 94 -4.75 -3.32 13.36
CA GLY A 94 -6.09 -3.60 13.85
C GLY A 94 -7.17 -2.72 13.23
N MET A 95 -6.91 -2.13 12.07
CA MET A 95 -7.84 -1.26 11.34
C MET A 95 -8.47 -1.98 10.15
N GLU A 96 -9.68 -1.58 9.79
CA GLU A 96 -10.40 -2.12 8.63
C GLU A 96 -9.92 -1.45 7.34
N VAL A 97 -9.60 -2.25 6.34
CA VAL A 97 -9.19 -1.80 5.00
C VAL A 97 -10.35 -2.01 4.05
N ALA A 98 -10.89 -0.94 3.47
CA ALA A 98 -12.01 -1.04 2.54
C ALA A 98 -11.58 -1.41 1.12
N SER A 99 -10.50 -0.81 0.64
CA SER A 99 -9.94 -1.11 -0.68
C SER A 99 -8.43 -0.97 -0.71
N VAL A 100 -7.82 -1.82 -1.53
CA VAL A 100 -6.43 -1.69 -1.96
C VAL A 100 -6.43 -1.63 -3.48
N ASP A 101 -6.18 -0.44 -4.00
CA ASP A 101 -6.18 -0.15 -5.43
C ASP A 101 -4.74 -0.21 -5.95
N VAL A 102 -4.48 -1.17 -6.87
CA VAL A 102 -3.15 -1.41 -7.44
C VAL A 102 -3.06 -0.78 -8.81
N HIS A 103 -2.25 0.26 -8.92
CA HIS A 103 -1.97 1.00 -10.15
C HIS A 103 -0.66 0.51 -10.75
N VAL A 104 -0.75 -0.23 -11.85
CA VAL A 104 0.42 -0.69 -12.60
C VAL A 104 0.88 0.45 -13.51
N THR A 105 2.01 1.05 -13.17
CA THR A 105 2.53 2.23 -13.89
C THR A 105 3.45 1.83 -15.03
N ASP A 106 4.20 0.74 -14.85
CA ASP A 106 5.11 0.23 -15.86
C ASP A 106 5.26 -1.29 -15.73
N VAL A 107 5.73 -1.93 -16.79
CA VAL A 107 6.04 -3.36 -16.83
C VAL A 107 7.47 -3.53 -17.30
N GLU A 108 8.33 -4.00 -16.40
CA GLU A 108 9.73 -4.26 -16.72
C GLU A 108 9.82 -5.60 -17.45
N LEU A 109 10.19 -5.55 -18.73
CA LEU A 109 10.50 -6.73 -19.52
C LEU A 109 11.99 -7.00 -19.39
N GLU A 110 12.36 -8.15 -18.83
CA GLU A 110 13.74 -8.64 -18.95
C GLU A 110 14.05 -8.84 -20.45
N ALA A 111 15.14 -8.25 -20.91
CA ALA A 111 15.62 -8.31 -22.29
C ALA A 111 16.49 -9.55 -22.55
#